data_AF-A0A8T7D5H0-F1
#
_entry.id   AF-A0A8T7D5H0-F1
#
_cell.length_a   1.000
_cell.length_b   1.000
_cell.length_c   1.000
_cell.angle_alpha   90.00
_cell.angle_beta   90.00
_cell.angle_gamma   90.00
#
_symmetry.space_group_name_H-M   'P 1'
#
loop_
_entity.id
_entity.type
_entity.pdbx_description
1 polymer ?
#
loop_
_entity_poly.entity_id
_entity_poly.type
_entity_poly.pdbx_seq_one_letter_code
_entity_poly.pdbx_strand_id
1 'polypeptide(L)'
;MYQTIADGGRRTHLRAVLGITNAKGHLLRQYDPSVTRAFEQGPVSLLTHALQETMRSGTGRGIYTRFGKSLGLAGKTGTTNDLRDSWFAGFDQERLAVVWLGRDDNKPIGITGAGGALVVWGDLMRLLGPRARADQISPDME
;
A
#
# COMPACT_ATOMS: atom_id res chain seq x y z
N MET A 1 -6.57 -4.90 5.46
CA MET A 1 -5.93 -6.01 4.73
C MET A 1 -4.51 -5.66 4.31
N TYR A 2 -4.29 -4.74 3.36
CA TYR A 2 -2.95 -4.42 2.85
C TYR A 2 -1.95 -3.93 3.90
N GLN A 3 -2.39 -3.27 4.98
CA GLN A 3 -1.51 -2.88 6.09
C GLN A 3 -0.78 -4.09 6.68
N THR A 4 -1.50 -5.19 6.89
CA THR A 4 -0.95 -6.41 7.48
C THR A 4 0.07 -7.07 6.56
N ILE A 5 -0.12 -6.97 5.24
CA ILE A 5 0.83 -7.48 4.25
C ILE A 5 2.09 -6.60 4.24
N ALA A 6 1.92 -5.27 4.17
CA ALA A 6 3.01 -4.30 4.17
C ALA A 6 3.87 -4.40 5.43
N ASP A 7 3.27 -4.74 6.57
CA ASP A 7 3.93 -4.92 7.87
C ASP A 7 4.32 -6.40 8.14
N GLY A 8 4.54 -7.19 7.09
CA GLY A 8 5.13 -8.54 7.20
C GLY A 8 4.29 -9.56 7.97
N GLY A 9 2.97 -9.40 8.00
CA GLY A 9 2.03 -10.28 8.70
C GLY A 9 1.55 -9.73 10.04
N ARG A 10 2.07 -8.58 10.47
CA ARG A 10 1.63 -7.91 11.70
C ARG A 10 0.46 -6.98 11.43
N ARG A 11 -0.62 -7.15 12.17
CA ARG A 11 -1.79 -6.28 12.11
C ARG A 11 -1.68 -5.23 13.20
N THR A 12 -1.66 -3.98 12.77
CA THR A 12 -1.71 -2.81 13.65
C THR A 12 -3.05 -2.11 13.43
N HIS A 13 -3.76 -1.79 14.52
CA HIS A 13 -5.02 -1.05 14.41
C HIS A 13 -4.77 0.35 13.87
N LEU A 14 -5.53 0.77 12.88
CA LEU A 14 -5.45 2.12 12.31
C LEU A 14 -5.89 3.15 13.35
N ARG A 15 -5.11 4.23 13.48
CA ARG A 15 -5.37 5.32 14.44
C ARG A 15 -5.05 6.65 13.79
N ALA A 16 -5.90 7.64 14.04
CA ALA A 16 -5.65 9.04 13.67
C ALA A 16 -5.19 9.88 14.86
N VAL A 17 -5.45 9.43 16.10
CA VAL A 17 -5.12 10.13 17.34
C VAL A 17 -4.05 9.35 18.09
N LEU A 18 -2.89 9.97 18.32
CA LEU A 18 -1.77 9.39 19.05
C LEU A 18 -1.85 9.63 20.56
N GLY A 19 -2.43 10.77 20.95
CA GLY A 19 -2.63 11.17 22.33
C GLY A 19 -3.52 12.40 22.42
N ILE A 20 -3.93 12.72 23.65
CA ILE A 20 -4.78 13.87 23.98
C ILE A 20 -4.03 14.69 25.02
N THR A 21 -3.87 15.99 24.78
CA THR A 21 -3.29 16.95 25.73
C THR A 21 -4.35 17.97 26.15
N ASN A 22 -4.17 18.60 27.31
CA ASN A 22 -4.94 19.78 27.68
C ASN A 22 -4.32 21.06 27.05
N ALA A 23 -4.99 22.20 27.24
CA ALA A 23 -4.53 23.49 26.70
C ALA A 23 -3.14 23.95 27.22
N LYS A 24 -2.66 23.37 28.33
CA LYS A 24 -1.32 23.63 28.88
C LYS A 24 -0.27 22.65 28.37
N GLY A 25 -0.63 21.77 27.44
CA GLY A 25 0.27 20.74 26.88
C GLY A 25 0.44 19.51 27.78
N HIS A 26 -0.28 19.38 28.89
CA HIS A 26 -0.16 18.19 29.74
C HIS A 26 -0.88 17.02 29.09
N LEU A 27 -0.17 15.90 28.97
CA LEU A 27 -0.69 14.65 28.43
C LEU A 27 -1.79 14.08 29.34
N LEU A 28 -2.99 13.93 28.78
CA LEU A 28 -4.14 13.31 29.45
C LEU A 28 -4.23 11.82 29.15
N ARG A 29 -3.87 11.44 27.91
CA ARG A 29 -3.90 10.06 27.45
C ARG A 29 -2.96 9.85 26.27
N GLN A 30 -2.22 8.75 26.29
CA GLN A 30 -1.45 8.24 25.17
C GLN A 30 -1.98 6.86 24.79
N TYR A 31 -1.95 6.56 23.50
CA TYR A 31 -2.50 5.34 22.95
C TYR A 31 -1.39 4.48 22.36
N ASP A 32 -0.92 3.49 23.12
CA ASP A 32 0.16 2.62 22.65
C ASP A 32 -0.28 1.76 21.46
N PRO A 33 0.61 1.52 20.48
CA PRO A 33 0.32 0.66 19.34
C PRO A 33 0.00 -0.76 19.82
N SER A 34 -1.15 -1.30 19.40
CA SER A 34 -1.46 -2.72 19.56
C SER A 34 -1.11 -3.47 18.28
N VAL A 35 -0.04 -4.25 18.35
CA VAL A 35 0.48 -5.05 17.23
C VAL A 35 0.18 -6.52 17.50
N THR A 36 -0.51 -7.17 16.56
CA THR A 36 -0.80 -8.61 16.65
C THR A 36 -0.22 -9.31 15.43
N ARG A 37 0.54 -10.40 15.62
CA ARG A 37 0.94 -11.28 14.51
C ARG A 37 -0.31 -11.98 13.99
N ALA A 38 -0.76 -11.62 12.79
CA ALA A 38 -1.92 -12.21 12.15
C ALA A 38 -1.54 -13.35 11.19
N PHE A 39 -0.33 -13.30 10.63
CA PHE A 39 0.21 -14.30 9.72
C PHE A 39 1.70 -14.55 9.98
N GLU A 40 2.17 -15.72 9.58
CA GLU A 40 3.59 -16.04 9.54
C GLU A 40 4.33 -15.21 8.49
N GLN A 41 5.60 -14.91 8.76
CA GLN A 41 6.39 -14.01 7.91
C GLN A 41 6.70 -14.63 6.54
N GLY A 42 6.98 -15.93 6.46
CA GLY A 42 7.34 -16.63 5.23
C GLY A 42 6.29 -16.47 4.12
N PRO A 43 5.02 -16.88 4.34
CA PRO A 43 3.95 -16.70 3.36
C PRO A 43 3.71 -15.23 2.97
N VAL A 44 3.81 -14.30 3.92
CA VAL A 44 3.62 -12.86 3.64
C VAL A 44 4.78 -12.30 2.81
N SER A 45 6.01 -12.79 3.00
CA SER A 45 7.14 -12.41 2.16
C SER A 45 6.95 -12.85 0.72
N LEU A 46 6.52 -14.10 0.50
CA LEU A 46 6.18 -14.61 -0.83
C LEU A 46 5.06 -13.80 -1.50
N LEU A 47 3.99 -13.49 -0.76
CA LEU A 47 2.91 -12.64 -1.26
C LEU A 47 3.42 -11.24 -1.62
N THR A 48 4.29 -10.67 -0.80
CA THR A 48 4.87 -9.35 -1.07
C THR A 48 5.76 -9.40 -2.32
N HIS A 49 6.54 -10.46 -2.50
CA HIS A 49 7.33 -10.66 -3.71
C HIS A 49 6.44 -10.76 -4.96
N ALA A 50 5.34 -11.51 -4.89
CA ALA A 50 4.37 -11.57 -5.97
C ALA A 50 3.76 -10.18 -6.28
N LEU A 51 3.49 -9.36 -5.25
CA LEU A 51 3.04 -7.97 -5.40
C LEU A 51 4.14 -7.02 -5.92
N GLN A 52 5.42 -7.36 -5.79
CA GLN A 52 6.49 -6.64 -6.46
C GLN A 52 6.55 -7.01 -7.94
N GLU A 53 6.31 -8.28 -8.30
CA GLU A 53 6.27 -8.72 -9.69
C GLU A 53 5.09 -8.16 -10.48
N THR A 54 3.92 -8.01 -9.86
CA THR A 54 2.79 -7.26 -10.48
C THR A 54 3.19 -5.84 -10.86
N MET A 55 4.10 -5.22 -10.10
CA MET A 55 4.65 -3.89 -10.37
C MET A 55 5.81 -3.95 -11.36
N ARG A 56 6.67 -4.96 -11.35
CA ARG A 56 7.88 -5.01 -12.20
C ARG A 56 7.59 -5.44 -13.63
N SER A 57 6.73 -6.43 -13.79
CA SER A 57 6.44 -7.08 -15.07
C SER A 57 4.95 -7.14 -15.40
N GLY A 58 4.07 -6.98 -14.39
CA GLY A 58 2.62 -7.06 -14.55
C GLY A 58 1.89 -5.74 -14.81
N THR A 59 0.65 -5.67 -14.34
CA THR A 59 -0.29 -4.55 -14.58
C THR A 59 0.15 -3.21 -13.99
N GLY A 60 1.03 -3.21 -12.98
CA GLY A 60 1.57 -2.00 -12.36
C GLY A 60 2.82 -1.43 -13.06
N ARG A 61 3.38 -2.13 -14.05
CA ARG A 61 4.69 -1.81 -14.67
C ARG A 61 4.85 -0.40 -15.20
N GLY A 62 3.75 0.24 -15.61
CA GLY A 62 3.77 1.60 -16.11
C GLY A 62 4.34 2.60 -15.10
N ILE A 63 4.25 2.31 -13.80
CA ILE A 63 4.74 3.21 -12.74
C ILE A 63 6.27 3.41 -12.83
N TYR A 64 7.01 2.40 -13.28
CA TYR A 64 8.48 2.46 -13.34
C TYR A 64 9.02 3.30 -14.51
N THR A 65 8.14 3.90 -15.31
CA THR A 65 8.54 5.02 -16.20
C THR A 65 8.84 6.30 -15.41
N ARG A 66 8.32 6.41 -14.18
CA ARG A 66 8.42 7.58 -13.31
C ARG A 66 9.30 7.34 -12.08
N PHE A 67 9.63 6.08 -11.81
CA PHE A 67 10.29 5.63 -10.59
C PHE A 67 11.35 4.57 -10.91
N GLY A 68 12.42 4.50 -10.10
CA GLY A 68 13.42 3.44 -10.23
C GLY A 68 12.89 2.08 -9.77
N LYS A 69 13.17 1.01 -10.53
CA LYS A 69 12.83 -0.38 -10.14
C LYS A 69 13.47 -0.82 -8.82
N SER A 70 14.58 -0.18 -8.43
CA SER A 70 15.28 -0.39 -7.16
C SER A 70 14.45 -0.01 -5.94
N LEU A 71 13.36 0.75 -6.11
CA LEU A 71 12.46 1.07 -5.00
C LEU A 71 11.70 -0.15 -4.46
N GLY A 72 11.59 -1.23 -5.25
CA GLY A 72 10.95 -2.47 -4.79
C GLY A 72 9.47 -2.28 -4.40
N LEU A 73 8.76 -1.38 -5.10
CA LEU A 73 7.36 -1.07 -4.81
C LEU A 73 6.50 -2.32 -5.01
N ALA A 74 5.58 -2.55 -4.07
CA ALA A 74 4.62 -3.64 -4.12
C ALA A 74 3.21 -3.08 -4.27
N GLY A 75 2.38 -3.70 -5.11
CA GLY A 75 1.02 -3.22 -5.27
C GLY A 75 0.15 -4.03 -6.23
N LYS A 76 -1.14 -3.74 -6.21
CA LYS A 76 -2.13 -4.43 -7.03
C LYS A 76 -3.14 -3.46 -7.60
N THR A 77 -3.36 -3.60 -8.91
CA THR A 77 -4.45 -2.96 -9.64
C THR A 77 -5.76 -3.72 -9.41
N GLY A 78 -6.87 -2.98 -9.33
CA GLY A 78 -8.23 -3.51 -9.34
C GLY A 78 -9.10 -2.74 -10.32
N THR A 79 -9.95 -3.45 -11.05
CA THR A 79 -10.94 -2.87 -11.97
C THR A 79 -12.21 -3.69 -11.85
N THR A 80 -13.36 -3.05 -11.65
CA THR A 80 -14.65 -3.75 -11.58
C THR A 80 -15.28 -3.86 -12.98
N ASN A 81 -16.34 -4.66 -13.08
CA ASN A 81 -17.10 -4.82 -14.32
C ASN A 81 -17.60 -3.47 -14.84
N ASP A 82 -17.77 -3.38 -16.16
CA ASP A 82 -18.13 -2.15 -16.88
C ASP A 82 -17.19 -0.95 -16.64
N LEU A 83 -15.99 -1.17 -16.08
CA LEU A 83 -15.04 -0.11 -15.75
C LEU A 83 -15.66 0.98 -14.84
N ARG A 84 -16.44 0.55 -13.83
CA ARG A 84 -17.07 1.46 -12.84
C ARG A 84 -16.08 1.97 -11.82
N ASP A 85 -15.18 1.09 -11.37
CA ASP A 85 -14.18 1.40 -10.37
C ASP A 85 -12.78 1.14 -10.88
N SER A 86 -11.90 2.09 -10.58
CA SER A 86 -10.46 1.98 -10.71
C SER A 86 -9.85 1.98 -9.31
N TRP A 87 -9.25 0.87 -8.90
CA TRP A 87 -8.57 0.72 -7.62
C TRP A 87 -7.06 0.51 -7.80
N PHE A 88 -6.29 1.04 -6.86
CA PHE A 88 -4.90 0.65 -6.67
C PHE A 88 -4.56 0.64 -5.18
N ALA A 89 -3.95 -0.44 -4.71
CA ALA A 89 -3.39 -0.54 -3.36
C ALA A 89 -1.91 -0.88 -3.49
N GLY A 90 -1.04 -0.06 -2.89
CA GLY A 90 0.40 -0.26 -2.99
C GLY A 90 1.17 0.40 -1.87
N PHE A 91 2.36 -0.11 -1.61
CA PHE A 91 3.21 0.30 -0.52
C PHE A 91 4.70 0.34 -0.90
N ASP A 92 5.43 1.24 -0.25
CA ASP A 92 6.89 1.24 -0.19
C ASP A 92 7.36 0.59 1.12
N GLN A 93 8.60 0.85 1.57
CA GLN A 93 9.08 0.33 2.85
C GLN A 93 8.34 0.86 4.08
N GLU A 94 7.85 2.10 4.05
CA GLU A 94 7.34 2.82 5.23
C GLU A 94 5.84 3.14 5.15
N ARG A 95 5.27 3.22 3.94
CA ARG A 95 3.95 3.79 3.68
C ARG A 95 3.14 2.88 2.78
N LEU A 96 1.87 2.75 3.14
CA LEU A 96 0.83 2.14 2.34
C LEU A 96 -0.18 3.22 1.94
N ALA A 97 -0.55 3.25 0.67
CA ALA A 97 -1.67 4.04 0.20
C ALA A 97 -2.63 3.19 -0.66
N VAL A 98 -3.91 3.53 -0.56
CA VAL A 98 -4.98 2.96 -1.38
C VAL A 98 -5.70 4.11 -2.06
N VAL A 99 -5.84 4.01 -3.37
CA VAL A 99 -6.53 5.00 -4.21
C VAL A 99 -7.69 4.35 -4.91
N TRP A 100 -8.83 5.03 -4.90
CA TRP A 100 -10.02 4.68 -5.64
C TRP A 100 -10.44 5.86 -6.50
N LEU A 101 -10.86 5.54 -7.73
CA LEU A 101 -11.57 6.44 -8.61
C LEU A 101 -12.85 5.75 -9.05
N GLY A 102 -13.95 6.48 -8.98
CA GLY A 102 -15.27 6.04 -9.41
C GLY A 102 -16.23 7.22 -9.40
N ARG A 103 -17.48 6.94 -9.76
CA ARG A 103 -18.55 7.94 -9.72
C ARG A 103 -19.50 7.62 -8.59
N ASP A 104 -19.98 8.65 -7.91
CA ASP A 104 -20.98 8.50 -6.84
C ASP A 104 -22.32 7.94 -7.38
N ASP A 105 -22.64 8.18 -8.65
CA ASP A 105 -23.79 7.58 -9.34
C ASP A 105 -23.55 6.16 -9.86
N ASN A 106 -22.41 5.56 -9.52
CA ASN A 106 -21.96 4.22 -9.88
C ASN A 106 -21.94 3.93 -11.40
N LYS A 107 -21.98 4.95 -12.26
CA LYS A 107 -21.84 4.76 -13.72
C LYS A 107 -20.38 4.46 -14.09
N PRO A 108 -20.14 3.85 -15.27
CA PRO A 108 -18.80 3.64 -15.80
C PRO A 108 -17.94 4.92 -15.80
N ILE A 109 -16.69 4.81 -15.36
CA ILE A 109 -15.66 5.83 -15.57
C ILE A 109 -14.80 5.55 -16.80
N GLY A 110 -14.82 4.31 -17.30
CA GLY A 110 -14.11 3.93 -18.52
C GLY A 110 -12.58 3.82 -18.36
N ILE A 111 -12.07 3.82 -17.12
CA ILE A 111 -10.63 3.82 -16.82
C ILE A 111 -10.32 2.64 -15.89
N THR A 112 -9.27 1.88 -16.20
CA THR A 112 -8.82 0.74 -15.38
C THR A 112 -8.02 1.22 -14.17
N GLY A 113 -7.84 0.34 -13.18
CA GLY A 113 -6.96 0.59 -12.03
C GLY A 113 -5.54 1.03 -12.41
N ALA A 114 -5.01 0.49 -13.52
CA ALA A 114 -3.68 0.86 -14.03
C ALA A 114 -3.67 2.24 -14.71
N GLY A 115 -4.76 2.62 -15.38
CA GLY A 115 -4.87 3.90 -16.10
C GLY A 115 -5.29 5.07 -15.22
N GLY A 116 -5.92 4.82 -14.06
CA GLY A 116 -6.46 5.84 -13.18
C GLY A 116 -5.81 5.85 -11.81
N ALA A 117 -6.24 4.95 -10.93
CA ALA A 117 -5.86 4.96 -9.52
C ALA A 117 -4.35 4.77 -9.30
N LEU A 118 -3.68 3.95 -10.12
CA LEU A 118 -2.24 3.80 -10.09
C LEU A 118 -1.51 5.12 -10.41
N VAL A 119 -2.05 5.92 -11.34
CA VAL A 119 -1.45 7.21 -11.73
C VAL A 119 -1.53 8.18 -10.56
N VAL A 120 -2.70 8.32 -9.95
CA VAL A 120 -2.92 9.18 -8.77
C VAL A 120 -2.09 8.69 -7.57
N TRP A 121 -2.00 7.37 -7.35
CA TRP A 121 -1.12 6.81 -6.32
C TRP A 121 0.35 7.16 -6.60
N GLY A 122 0.78 7.11 -7.86
CA GLY A 122 2.12 7.53 -8.27
C GLY A 122 2.39 9.01 -8.02
N ASP A 123 1.42 9.89 -8.26
CA ASP A 123 1.54 11.31 -7.94
C ASP A 123 1.70 11.55 -6.44
N LEU A 124 0.88 10.87 -5.62
CA LEU A 124 0.99 10.92 -4.17
C LEU A 124 2.37 10.44 -3.69
N MET A 125 2.82 9.27 -4.15
CA MET A 125 4.11 8.72 -3.71
C MET A 125 5.28 9.60 -4.15
N ARG A 126 5.21 10.23 -5.33
CA ARG A 126 6.22 11.21 -5.77
C ARG A 126 6.32 12.40 -4.82
N LEU A 127 5.18 12.93 -4.34
CA LEU A 127 5.16 14.01 -3.35
C LEU A 127 5.72 13.58 -2.00
N LEU A 128 5.48 12.32 -1.61
CA LEU A 128 5.93 11.75 -0.34
C LEU A 128 7.40 11.28 -0.38
N GLY A 129 7.99 11.06 -1.56
CA GLY A 129 9.36 10.59 -1.75
C GLY A 129 9.55 9.13 -1.32
N PRO A 130 9.29 8.14 -2.19
CA PRO A 130 9.19 6.73 -1.80
C PRO A 130 10.51 6.16 -1.26
N ARG A 131 10.41 5.27 -0.27
CA ARG A 131 11.56 4.60 0.35
C ARG A 131 11.79 3.23 -0.28
N ALA A 132 13.02 2.98 -0.72
CA ALA A 132 13.40 1.70 -1.30
C ALA A 132 13.24 0.58 -0.29
N ARG A 133 12.54 -0.48 -0.66
CA ARG A 133 12.37 -1.65 0.20
C ARG A 133 13.54 -2.62 0.00
N ALA A 134 14.21 -3.02 1.08
CA ALA A 134 15.17 -4.11 1.03
C ALA A 134 14.43 -5.43 0.76
N ASP A 135 14.93 -6.26 -0.16
CA ASP A 135 14.33 -7.55 -0.44
C ASP A 135 14.43 -8.44 0.80
N GLN A 136 13.27 -8.84 1.33
CA GLN A 136 13.15 -9.70 2.51
C GLN A 136 12.94 -11.16 2.12
N ILE A 137 13.69 -11.66 1.14
CA ILE A 137 13.70 -13.11 0.91
C ILE A 137 14.48 -13.72 2.08
N SER A 138 13.76 -14.41 2.96
CA SER A 138 14.37 -15.15 4.06
C SER A 138 15.30 -16.22 3.45
N PRO A 139 16.57 -16.32 3.88
CA PRO A 139 17.49 -17.36 3.39
C PRO A 139 17.00 -18.80 3.66
N ASP A 140 16.06 -18.98 4.60
CA ASP A 140 15.68 -20.28 5.15
C ASP A 140 14.54 -20.98 4.38
N MET A 141 14.48 -20.82 3.05
CA MET A 141 13.44 -21.43 2.20
C MET A 141 14.02 -22.34 1.10
N GLU A 142 15.27 -22.77 1.22
CA GLU A 142 15.79 -24.01 0.62
C GLU A 142 15.70 -25.16 1.63
#